data_AF-A0A926CAX2-F1
#
_entry.id   AF-A0A926CAX2-F1
#
_cell.length_a   1.000
_cell.length_b   1.000
_cell.length_c   1.000
_cell.angle_alpha   90.00
_cell.angle_beta   90.00
_cell.angle_gamma   90.00
#
_symmetry.space_group_name_H-M   'P 1'
#
loop_
_entity.id
_entity.type
_entity.pdbx_description
1 polymer ?
#
loop_
_entity_poly.entity_id
_entity_poly.type
_entity_poly.pdbx_seq_one_letter_code
_entity_poly.pdbx_strand_id
1 'polypeptide(L)'
;IVNMASVQGLASQPAVSAYAASKGGMLSMSRSMALDFAADNIRVNCVCPGSVDTPMLRWAAARFAASDPAGVVREWGKGHALNRVARADEVAEMVLFLAGPRSSFCTGAAYLVDGGMLAAL
;
A
#
# COMPACT_ATOMS: atom_id res chain seq x y z
N ILE A 1 -8.16 10.33 -9.16
CA ILE A 1 -8.23 8.86 -8.95
C ILE A 1 -7.10 8.45 -8.03
N VAL A 2 -7.41 7.67 -6.98
CA VAL A 2 -6.40 7.11 -6.07
C VAL A 2 -6.55 5.59 -6.08
N ASN A 3 -5.53 4.91 -6.58
CA ASN A 3 -5.51 3.46 -6.73
C ASN A 3 -4.81 2.81 -5.53
N MET A 4 -5.40 1.74 -4.98
CA MET A 4 -4.83 1.00 -3.85
C MET A 4 -3.92 -0.15 -4.33
N ALA A 5 -2.62 0.13 -4.40
CA ALA A 5 -1.59 -0.86 -4.74
C ALA A 5 -1.10 -1.60 -3.48
N SER A 6 0.21 -1.84 -3.37
CA SER A 6 0.87 -2.45 -2.20
C SER A 6 2.39 -2.27 -2.33
N VAL A 7 3.12 -2.31 -1.21
CA VAL A 7 4.59 -2.50 -1.24
C VAL A 7 5.01 -3.73 -2.05
N GLN A 8 4.15 -4.76 -2.13
CA GLN A 8 4.42 -5.95 -2.93
C GLN A 8 4.31 -5.73 -4.46
N GLY A 9 3.93 -4.52 -4.90
CA GLY A 9 4.08 -4.11 -6.30
C GLY A 9 5.49 -3.59 -6.63
N LEU A 10 6.32 -3.32 -5.62
CA LEU A 10 7.66 -2.73 -5.73
C LEU A 10 8.75 -3.70 -5.25
N ALA A 11 8.49 -4.41 -4.16
CA ALA A 11 9.26 -5.55 -3.67
C ALA A 11 8.36 -6.79 -3.61
N SER A 12 8.84 -7.95 -3.19
CA SER A 12 8.01 -9.17 -3.10
C SER A 12 8.42 -10.06 -1.95
N GLN A 13 7.65 -11.11 -1.71
CA GLN A 13 7.93 -12.16 -0.73
C GLN A 13 7.57 -13.53 -1.32
N PRO A 14 7.95 -14.64 -0.65
CA PRO A 14 7.54 -15.98 -1.10
C PRO A 14 6.01 -16.13 -1.16
N ALA A 15 5.54 -16.95 -2.11
CA ALA A 15 4.15 -17.39 -2.25
C ALA A 15 3.08 -16.29 -2.52
N VAL A 16 3.46 -15.15 -3.12
CA VAL A 16 2.53 -14.06 -3.47
C VAL A 16 2.58 -13.62 -4.93
N SER A 17 3.06 -14.46 -5.87
CA SER A 17 3.32 -14.06 -7.27
C SER A 17 2.12 -13.41 -7.97
N ALA A 18 0.92 -14.01 -7.87
CA ALA A 18 -0.30 -13.46 -8.45
C ALA A 18 -0.66 -12.09 -7.85
N TYR A 19 -0.50 -11.94 -6.54
CA TYR A 19 -0.76 -10.67 -5.86
C TYR A 19 0.27 -9.61 -6.26
N ALA A 20 1.56 -9.93 -6.21
CA ALA A 20 2.64 -9.03 -6.62
C ALA A 20 2.48 -8.58 -8.08
N ALA A 21 2.16 -9.50 -9.00
CA ALA A 21 1.88 -9.19 -10.39
C ALA A 21 0.69 -8.23 -10.54
N SER A 22 -0.43 -8.50 -9.84
CA SER A 22 -1.60 -7.63 -9.87
C SER A 22 -1.30 -6.21 -9.37
N LYS A 23 -0.50 -6.10 -8.31
CA LYS A 23 -0.13 -4.81 -7.70
C LYS A 23 0.90 -4.07 -8.55
N GLY A 24 1.88 -4.75 -9.14
CA GLY A 24 2.79 -4.16 -10.13
C GLY A 24 2.05 -3.66 -11.38
N GLY A 25 1.05 -4.42 -11.86
CA GLY A 25 0.15 -4.01 -12.93
C GLY A 25 -0.58 -2.70 -12.61
N MET A 26 -1.10 -2.56 -11.38
CA MET A 26 -1.73 -1.31 -10.93
C MET A 26 -0.77 -0.11 -10.93
N LEU A 27 0.50 -0.30 -10.59
CA LEU A 27 1.50 0.76 -10.67
C LEU A 27 1.71 1.23 -12.11
N SER A 28 1.85 0.27 -13.04
CA SER A 28 2.00 0.58 -14.47
C SER A 28 0.78 1.26 -15.06
N MET A 29 -0.41 0.72 -14.78
CA MET A 29 -1.69 1.27 -15.22
C MET A 29 -1.89 2.70 -14.73
N SER A 30 -1.57 2.99 -13.47
CA SER A 30 -1.76 4.32 -12.89
C SER A 30 -0.85 5.37 -13.54
N ARG A 31 0.38 4.99 -13.94
CA ARG A 31 1.26 5.88 -14.70
C ARG A 31 0.71 6.18 -16.10
N SER A 32 0.21 5.17 -16.81
CA SER A 32 -0.42 5.39 -18.12
C SER A 32 -1.62 6.32 -18.00
N MET A 33 -2.57 5.99 -17.12
CA MET A 33 -3.78 6.80 -16.91
C MET A 33 -3.48 8.23 -16.48
N ALA A 34 -2.41 8.45 -15.70
CA ALA A 34 -1.99 9.79 -15.30
C ALA A 34 -1.60 10.66 -16.51
N LEU A 35 -1.05 10.08 -17.56
CA LEU A 35 -0.73 10.76 -18.81
C LEU A 35 -1.97 10.89 -19.70
N ASP A 36 -2.74 9.80 -19.83
CA ASP A 36 -3.91 9.72 -20.71
C ASP A 36 -4.97 10.77 -20.34
N PHE A 37 -5.17 11.03 -19.05
CA PHE A 37 -6.20 11.97 -18.55
C PHE A 37 -5.64 13.32 -18.07
N ALA A 38 -4.36 13.61 -18.30
CA ALA A 38 -3.75 14.86 -17.84
C ALA A 38 -4.43 16.10 -18.47
N ALA A 39 -4.78 16.03 -19.75
CA ALA A 39 -5.45 17.12 -20.47
C ALA A 39 -6.85 17.45 -19.91
N ASP A 40 -7.50 16.46 -19.29
CA ASP A 40 -8.80 16.61 -18.62
C ASP A 40 -8.67 17.12 -17.17
N ASN A 41 -7.46 17.49 -16.74
CA ASN A 41 -7.14 17.86 -15.36
C ASN A 41 -7.49 16.76 -14.33
N ILE A 42 -7.40 15.49 -14.74
CA ILE A 42 -7.60 14.33 -13.87
C ILE A 42 -6.24 13.82 -13.40
N ARG A 43 -6.06 13.77 -12.08
CA ARG A 43 -4.85 13.22 -11.45
C ARG A 43 -5.04 11.76 -11.10
N VAL A 44 -4.03 10.93 -11.34
CA VAL A 44 -4.05 9.49 -11.02
C VAL A 44 -2.79 9.12 -10.25
N ASN A 45 -2.94 8.60 -9.03
CA ASN A 45 -1.82 8.17 -8.20
C ASN A 45 -2.12 6.82 -7.53
N CYS A 46 -1.06 6.15 -7.06
CA CYS A 46 -1.16 4.95 -6.23
C CYS A 46 -0.79 5.24 -4.78
N VAL A 47 -1.50 4.59 -3.85
CA VAL A 47 -1.04 4.40 -2.47
C VAL A 47 -0.59 2.95 -2.31
N CYS A 48 0.58 2.75 -1.70
CA CYS A 48 1.24 1.46 -1.55
C CYS A 48 1.47 1.17 -0.06
N PRO A 49 0.48 0.58 0.63
CA PRO A 49 0.64 0.24 2.04
C PRO A 49 1.55 -0.97 2.25
N GLY A 50 2.23 -0.99 3.40
CA GLY A 50 2.77 -2.20 4.00
C GLY A 50 1.69 -2.98 4.77
N SER A 51 2.01 -3.62 5.90
CA SER A 51 1.00 -4.24 6.76
C SER A 51 0.14 -3.21 7.48
N VAL A 52 -1.19 -3.37 7.37
CA VAL A 52 -2.19 -2.45 7.93
C VAL A 52 -3.20 -3.25 8.74
N ASP A 53 -3.48 -2.81 9.96
CA ASP A 53 -4.44 -3.46 10.84
C ASP A 53 -5.88 -3.33 10.31
N THR A 54 -6.31 -4.37 9.61
CA THR A 54 -7.60 -4.49 8.91
C THR A 54 -8.18 -5.87 9.15
N PRO A 55 -9.49 -6.09 8.91
CA PRO A 55 -10.08 -7.44 8.98
C PRO A 55 -9.34 -8.46 8.12
N MET A 56 -8.83 -8.07 6.95
CA MET A 56 -8.05 -8.93 6.05
C MET A 56 -6.70 -9.35 6.68
N LEU A 57 -5.96 -8.42 7.29
CA LEU A 57 -4.70 -8.74 7.97
C LEU A 57 -4.95 -9.68 9.15
N ARG A 58 -5.97 -9.40 9.97
CA ARG A 58 -6.34 -10.22 11.14
C ARG A 58 -6.76 -11.63 10.72
N TRP A 59 -7.52 -11.75 9.63
CA TRP A 59 -7.89 -13.04 9.05
C TRP A 59 -6.67 -13.84 8.58
N ALA A 60 -5.73 -13.18 7.88
CA ALA A 60 -4.50 -13.82 7.43
C ALA A 60 -3.64 -14.27 8.63
N ALA A 61 -3.55 -13.46 9.68
CA ALA A 61 -2.84 -13.80 10.91
C ALA A 61 -3.45 -15.03 11.60
N ALA A 62 -4.78 -15.11 11.69
CA ALA A 62 -5.48 -16.26 12.25
C ALA A 62 -5.27 -17.54 11.45
N ARG A 63 -5.08 -17.43 10.13
CA ARG A 63 -4.76 -18.58 9.26
C ARG A 63 -3.30 -19.01 9.39
N PHE A 64 -2.39 -18.08 9.70
CA PHE A 64 -0.97 -18.36 9.88
C PHE A 64 -0.70 -19.04 11.23
N ALA A 65 -1.32 -18.55 12.31
CA ALA A 65 -1.28 -19.19 13.62
C ALA A 65 -2.59 -18.95 14.38
N ALA A 66 -3.47 -19.96 14.38
CA ALA A 66 -4.77 -19.86 15.03
C ALA A 66 -4.67 -19.67 16.56
N SER A 67 -3.59 -20.16 17.19
CA SER A 67 -3.38 -20.07 18.63
C SER A 67 -2.90 -18.71 19.12
N ASP A 68 -2.22 -17.92 18.28
CA ASP A 68 -1.78 -16.55 18.62
C ASP A 68 -1.79 -15.61 17.39
N PRO A 69 -2.97 -15.23 16.87
CA PRO A 69 -3.06 -14.29 15.76
C PRO A 69 -2.47 -12.91 16.10
N ALA A 70 -2.58 -12.50 17.37
CA ALA A 70 -2.06 -11.21 17.84
C ALA A 70 -0.52 -11.20 17.81
N GLY A 71 0.13 -12.31 18.16
CA GLY A 71 1.57 -12.50 18.01
C GLY A 71 2.03 -12.38 16.57
N VAL A 72 1.31 -13.00 15.63
CA VAL A 72 1.62 -12.87 14.19
C VAL A 72 1.57 -11.43 13.73
N VAL A 73 0.54 -10.67 14.13
CA VAL A 73 0.44 -9.23 13.79
C VAL A 73 1.61 -8.43 14.38
N ARG A 74 2.03 -8.73 15.63
CA ARG A 74 3.21 -8.09 16.24
C ARG A 74 4.49 -8.41 15.47
N GLU A 75 4.69 -9.67 15.08
CA GLU A 75 5.86 -10.08 14.27
C GLU A 75 5.88 -9.39 12.91
N TRP A 76 4.75 -9.29 12.21
CA TRP A 76 4.67 -8.51 10.96
C TRP A 76 4.97 -7.03 11.17
N GLY A 77 4.61 -6.48 12.35
CA GLY A 77 4.98 -5.13 12.75
C GLY A 77 6.50 -4.89 12.78
N LYS A 78 7.30 -5.90 13.13
CA LYS A 78 8.78 -5.80 13.16
C LYS A 78 9.41 -5.67 11.78
N GLY A 79 8.69 -6.01 10.71
CA GLY A 79 9.13 -5.78 9.34
C GLY A 79 9.10 -4.31 8.91
N HIS A 80 8.50 -3.43 9.73
CA HIS A 80 8.50 -1.99 9.53
C HIS A 80 9.56 -1.34 10.41
N ALA A 81 10.24 -0.29 9.92
CA ALA A 81 11.21 0.46 10.72
C ALA A 81 10.58 1.11 11.97
N LEU A 82 9.28 1.44 11.90
CA LEU A 82 8.49 1.93 13.05
C LEU A 82 8.03 0.83 14.02
N ASN A 83 8.39 -0.43 13.77
CA ASN A 83 8.17 -1.59 14.65
C ASN A 83 6.69 -1.84 15.05
N ARG A 84 5.76 -1.53 14.14
CA ARG A 84 4.32 -1.79 14.27
C ARG A 84 3.66 -1.83 12.90
N VAL A 85 2.50 -2.46 12.82
CA VAL A 85 1.61 -2.31 11.66
C VAL A 85 0.97 -0.93 11.65
N ALA A 86 0.64 -0.43 10.46
CA ALA A 86 -0.10 0.82 10.33
C ALA A 86 -1.56 0.64 10.77
N ARG A 87 -2.21 1.71 11.22
CA ARG A 87 -3.66 1.76 11.34
C ARG A 87 -4.30 2.14 9.99
N ALA A 88 -5.56 1.77 9.80
CA ALA A 88 -6.28 2.09 8.56
C ALA A 88 -6.43 3.61 8.33
N ASP A 89 -6.60 4.40 9.39
CA ASP A 89 -6.68 5.87 9.32
C ASP A 89 -5.38 6.50 8.79
N GLU A 90 -4.21 5.93 9.11
CA GLU A 90 -2.92 6.44 8.60
C GLU A 90 -2.81 6.30 7.08
N VAL A 91 -3.39 5.24 6.50
CA VAL A 91 -3.48 5.07 5.04
C VAL A 91 -4.54 6.00 4.46
N ALA A 92 -5.67 6.16 5.15
CA ALA A 92 -6.77 7.02 4.72
C ALA A 92 -6.34 8.49 4.60
N GLU A 93 -5.48 8.99 5.50
CA GLU A 93 -4.94 10.35 5.43
C GLU A 93 -4.14 10.61 4.14
N MET A 94 -3.35 9.63 3.68
CA MET A 94 -2.64 9.74 2.39
C MET A 94 -3.63 9.76 1.21
N VAL A 95 -4.66 8.91 1.25
CA VAL A 95 -5.71 8.89 0.23
C VAL A 95 -6.44 10.24 0.19
N LEU A 96 -6.80 10.80 1.35
CA LEU A 96 -7.46 12.09 1.47
C LEU A 96 -6.57 13.23 0.95
N PHE A 97 -5.26 13.21 1.25
CA PHE A 97 -4.30 14.16 0.70
C PHE A 97 -4.28 14.12 -0.84
N LEU A 98 -4.20 12.92 -1.42
CA LEU A 98 -4.15 12.73 -2.88
C LEU A 98 -5.48 13.08 -3.57
N ALA A 99 -6.61 12.85 -2.90
CA ALA A 99 -7.92 13.25 -3.40
C ALA A 99 -8.15 14.77 -3.29
N GLY A 100 -7.54 15.42 -2.31
CA GLY A 100 -7.72 16.85 -2.02
C GLY A 100 -6.92 17.80 -2.90
N PRO A 101 -7.18 19.12 -2.80
CA PRO A 101 -6.50 20.15 -3.60
C PRO A 101 -5.03 20.36 -3.23
N ARG A 102 -4.59 19.91 -2.04
CA ARG A 102 -3.20 20.02 -1.57
C ARG A 102 -2.21 19.21 -2.39
N SER A 103 -2.69 18.29 -3.23
CA SER A 103 -1.89 17.44 -4.12
C SER A 103 -2.10 17.82 -5.59
N SER A 104 -2.47 19.06 -5.89
CA SER A 104 -2.79 19.56 -7.24
C SER A 104 -1.68 19.34 -8.28
N PHE A 105 -0.43 19.19 -7.86
CA PHE A 105 0.71 18.92 -8.73
C PHE A 105 1.27 17.49 -8.58
N CYS A 106 0.49 16.58 -8.02
CA CYS A 106 0.85 15.18 -7.84
C CYS A 106 0.03 14.30 -8.79
N THR A 107 0.68 13.68 -9.78
CA THR A 107 0.07 12.67 -10.67
C THR A 107 1.13 11.67 -11.14
N GLY A 108 0.72 10.43 -11.43
CA GLY A 108 1.58 9.34 -11.91
C GLY A 108 2.50 8.71 -10.86
N ALA A 109 2.39 9.10 -9.59
CA ALA A 109 3.30 8.64 -8.54
C ALA A 109 2.74 7.48 -7.71
N ALA A 110 3.64 6.72 -7.10
CA ALA A 110 3.36 5.67 -6.13
C ALA A 110 3.83 6.12 -4.75
N TYR A 111 2.89 6.35 -3.82
CA TYR A 111 3.17 6.83 -2.48
C TYR A 111 3.22 5.67 -1.49
N LEU A 112 4.38 5.46 -0.86
CA LEU A 112 4.56 4.45 0.17
C LEU A 112 3.92 4.87 1.50
N VAL A 113 3.17 3.97 2.12
CA VAL A 113 2.67 4.11 3.50
C VAL A 113 3.04 2.82 4.24
N ASP A 114 4.32 2.67 4.51
CA ASP A 114 4.92 1.38 4.89
C ASP A 114 5.81 1.44 6.13
N GLY A 115 5.80 2.56 6.87
CA GLY A 115 6.60 2.71 8.08
C GLY A 115 8.09 2.45 7.88
N GLY A 116 8.63 2.71 6.68
CA GLY A 116 10.04 2.51 6.33
C GLY A 116 10.43 1.07 5.99
N MET A 117 9.47 0.18 5.75
CA MET A 117 9.73 -1.22 5.38
C MET A 117 10.66 -1.34 4.17
N LEU A 118 10.36 -0.66 3.06
CA LEU A 118 11.17 -0.77 1.85
C LEU A 118 12.50 0.00 1.92
N ALA A 119 12.66 0.93 2.87
CA ALA A 119 13.93 1.62 3.07
C ALA A 119 15.00 0.71 3.70
N ALA A 120 14.58 -0.39 4.33
CA ALA A 120 15.45 -1.35 4.99
C ALA A 120 15.80 -2.57 4.11
N LEU A 121 15.39 -2.58 2.84
CA LEU A 121 15.58 -3.68 1.88
C LEU A 121 16.61 -3.35 0.80
#